data_AF-A0A3N1PQR7-F1
#
_entry.id   AF-A0A3N1PQR7-F1
#
_cell.length_a   1.000
_cell.length_b   1.000
_cell.length_c   1.000
_cell.angle_alpha   90.00
_cell.angle_beta   90.00
_cell.angle_gamma   90.00
#
_symmetry.space_group_name_H-M   'P 1'
#
loop_
_entity.id
_entity.type
_entity.pdbx_description
1 polymer ?
#
loop_
_entity_poly.entity_id
_entity_poly.type
_entity_poly.pdbx_seq_one_letter_code
_entity_poly.pdbx_strand_id
1 'polypeptide(L)'
;MTSHIETLVQQLDGKAEESYDARAELIWIGADAIPAVIDGLPSLGGFGQLTAIEVFEEVGDHAQVILHSQFWRVDAGRTYGVSDTGLDWELDWTAPWEHLVEESRVWSLPEASEAPVGDDIFVAPTWIDRTDLHPER
;
A
#
# COMPACT_ATOMS: atom_id res chain seq x y z
N MET A 1 13.86 -21.97 -0.11
CA MET A 1 14.81 -20.84 -0.19
C MET A 1 13.93 -19.62 -0.19
N THR A 2 13.82 -18.94 0.95
CA THR A 2 13.08 -17.69 1.07
C THR A 2 13.75 -16.67 0.15
N SER A 3 12.97 -15.92 -0.62
CA SER A 3 13.52 -14.86 -1.45
C SER A 3 14.12 -13.76 -0.56
N HIS A 4 15.05 -12.99 -1.12
CA HIS A 4 15.64 -11.85 -0.41
C HIS A 4 14.56 -10.86 0.04
N ILE A 5 13.58 -10.59 -0.82
CA ILE A 5 12.46 -9.69 -0.54
C ILE A 5 11.58 -10.24 0.59
N GLU A 6 11.26 -11.54 0.59
CA GLU A 6 10.50 -12.16 1.70
C GLU A 6 11.24 -12.05 3.04
N THR A 7 12.57 -12.07 3.03
CA THR A 7 13.39 -11.88 4.23
C THR A 7 13.30 -10.44 4.74
N LEU A 8 13.42 -9.46 3.84
CA LEU A 8 13.24 -8.05 4.16
C LEU A 8 11.84 -7.77 4.74
N VAL A 9 10.80 -8.39 4.18
CA VAL A 9 9.42 -8.25 4.68
C VAL A 9 9.34 -8.73 6.13
N GLN A 10 9.89 -9.90 6.47
CA GLN A 10 9.93 -10.38 7.86
C GLN A 10 10.72 -9.47 8.80
N GLN A 11 11.74 -8.77 8.28
CA GLN A 11 12.57 -7.85 9.05
C GLN A 11 11.88 -6.52 9.35
N LEU A 12 10.76 -6.19 8.70
CA LEU A 12 9.93 -5.04 9.08
C LEU A 12 9.44 -5.13 10.53
N ASP A 13 9.22 -6.35 11.03
CA ASP A 13 8.89 -6.65 12.43
C ASP A 13 10.11 -6.69 13.37
N GLY A 14 11.30 -6.50 12.81
CA GLY A 14 12.56 -6.52 13.52
C GLY A 14 12.72 -5.36 14.50
N LYS A 15 13.86 -5.33 15.19
CA LYS A 15 14.22 -4.18 16.03
C LYS A 15 14.33 -2.93 15.16
N ALA A 16 14.16 -1.75 15.76
CA ALA A 16 14.12 -0.48 15.02
C ALA A 16 15.19 -0.36 13.92
N GLU A 17 16.47 -0.62 14.21
CA GLU A 17 17.56 -0.55 13.22
C GLU A 17 17.37 -1.53 12.06
N GLU A 18 17.03 -2.79 12.35
CA GLU A 18 16.79 -3.83 11.34
C GLU A 18 15.53 -3.54 10.50
N SER A 19 14.49 -3.01 11.14
CA SER A 19 13.26 -2.60 10.47
C SER A 19 13.47 -1.39 9.57
N TYR A 20 14.27 -0.40 9.99
CA TYR A 20 14.63 0.75 9.16
C TYR A 20 15.48 0.36 7.96
N ASP A 21 16.47 -0.52 8.14
CA ASP A 21 17.31 -1.01 7.06
C ASP A 21 16.48 -1.80 6.04
N ALA A 22 15.62 -2.71 6.52
CA ALA A 22 14.73 -3.48 5.68
C ALA A 22 13.74 -2.59 4.91
N ARG A 23 13.16 -1.59 5.58
CA ARG A 23 12.30 -0.57 4.96
C ARG A 23 13.02 0.18 3.85
N ALA A 24 14.20 0.72 4.14
CA ALA A 24 15.00 1.47 3.15
C ALA A 24 15.37 0.61 1.94
N GLU A 25 15.68 -0.67 2.16
CA GLU A 25 16.02 -1.59 1.07
C GLU A 25 14.79 -1.97 0.24
N LEU A 26 13.63 -2.19 0.85
CA LEU A 26 12.37 -2.40 0.12
C LEU A 26 11.98 -1.17 -0.71
N ILE A 27 12.17 0.04 -0.16
CA ILE A 27 11.99 1.31 -0.88
C ILE A 27 12.94 1.39 -2.08
N TRP A 28 14.21 1.02 -1.89
CA TRP A 28 15.20 1.00 -2.97
C TRP A 28 14.87 -0.02 -4.07
N ILE A 29 14.29 -1.16 -3.71
CA ILE A 29 13.82 -2.17 -4.68
C ILE A 29 12.60 -1.64 -5.46
N GLY A 30 11.76 -0.80 -4.85
CA GLY A 30 10.66 -0.14 -5.53
C GLY A 30 9.50 -1.09 -5.84
N ALA A 31 8.77 -0.83 -6.93
CA ALA A 31 7.52 -1.51 -7.26
C ALA A 31 7.61 -3.05 -7.29
N ASP A 32 8.79 -3.61 -7.58
CA ASP A 32 9.04 -5.05 -7.59
C ASP A 32 8.95 -5.69 -6.19
N ALA A 33 9.07 -4.91 -5.11
CA ALA A 33 8.91 -5.39 -3.74
C ALA A 33 7.43 -5.50 -3.31
N ILE A 34 6.53 -4.77 -3.97
CA ILE A 34 5.13 -4.60 -3.55
C ILE A 34 4.37 -5.93 -3.42
N PRO A 35 4.43 -6.87 -4.38
CA PRO A 35 3.71 -8.14 -4.25
C PRO A 35 4.15 -8.94 -3.02
N ALA A 36 5.44 -8.95 -2.70
CA ALA A 36 5.96 -9.68 -1.56
C ALA A 36 5.64 -9.01 -0.22
N VAL A 37 5.58 -7.66 -0.18
CA VAL A 37 5.12 -6.94 1.01
C VAL A 37 3.63 -7.21 1.25
N ILE A 38 2.82 -7.24 0.20
CA ILE A 38 1.39 -7.60 0.28
C ILE A 38 1.21 -9.04 0.78
N ASP A 39 1.93 -10.00 0.20
CA ASP A 39 1.83 -11.41 0.58
C ASP A 39 2.32 -11.66 2.02
N GLY A 40 3.29 -10.88 2.50
CA GLY A 40 3.86 -11.01 3.84
C GLY A 40 3.15 -10.21 4.93
N LEU A 41 2.33 -9.21 4.60
CA LEU A 41 1.57 -8.36 5.54
C LEU A 41 0.83 -9.14 6.65
N PRO A 42 0.11 -10.25 6.34
CA PRO A 42 -0.60 -11.04 7.36
C PRO A 42 0.32 -11.76 8.36
N SER A 43 1.61 -11.89 8.03
CA SER A 43 2.60 -12.53 8.92
C SER A 43 3.31 -11.55 9.84
N LEU A 44 3.11 -10.24 9.64
CA LEU A 44 3.70 -9.18 10.44
C LEU A 44 2.81 -8.84 11.65
N GLY A 45 3.43 -8.48 12.75
CA GLY A 45 2.81 -7.82 13.89
C GLY A 45 2.51 -6.35 13.59
N GLY A 46 1.79 -5.69 14.50
CA GLY A 46 1.31 -4.32 14.28
C GLY A 46 2.42 -3.29 14.01
N PHE A 47 3.64 -3.53 14.50
CA PHE A 47 4.79 -2.67 14.18
C PHE A 47 5.24 -2.85 12.73
N GLY A 48 5.51 -4.09 12.27
CA GLY A 48 5.90 -4.35 10.89
C GLY A 48 4.81 -3.98 9.87
N GLN A 49 3.54 -4.09 10.23
CA GLN A 49 2.43 -3.61 9.41
C GLN A 49 2.46 -2.08 9.23
N LEU A 50 2.75 -1.31 10.27
CA LEU A 50 2.93 0.14 10.16
C LEU A 50 4.15 0.50 9.30
N THR A 51 5.27 -0.20 9.49
CA THR A 51 6.47 0.01 8.66
C THR A 51 6.22 -0.37 7.19
N ALA A 52 5.39 -1.37 6.92
CA ALA A 52 5.00 -1.74 5.56
C ALA A 52 4.19 -0.64 4.86
N ILE A 53 3.36 0.11 5.59
CA ILE A 53 2.65 1.28 5.04
C ILE A 53 3.65 2.33 4.55
N GLU A 54 4.68 2.63 5.33
CA GLU A 54 5.74 3.56 4.93
C GLU A 54 6.47 3.07 3.67
N VAL A 55 6.68 1.76 3.53
CA VAL A 55 7.21 1.18 2.27
C VAL A 55 6.23 1.44 1.13
N PHE A 56 4.93 1.19 1.27
CA PHE A 56 3.96 1.44 0.20
C PHE A 56 3.89 2.91 -0.20
N GLU A 57 3.95 3.83 0.77
CA GLU A 57 3.95 5.27 0.51
C GLU A 57 5.20 5.70 -0.25
N GLU A 58 6.38 5.21 0.13
CA GLU A 58 7.65 5.61 -0.46
C GLU A 58 7.96 4.85 -1.77
N VAL A 59 7.43 3.63 -1.95
CA VAL A 59 7.59 2.81 -3.17
C VAL A 59 6.59 3.19 -4.26
N GLY A 60 5.36 3.55 -3.89
CA GLY A 60 4.46 4.18 -4.85
C GLY A 60 5.21 5.35 -5.46
N ASP A 61 5.39 5.36 -6.78
CA ASP A 61 6.19 6.39 -7.44
C ASP A 61 5.71 7.76 -6.94
N HIS A 62 6.61 8.70 -6.63
CA HIS A 62 6.22 10.06 -6.25
C HIS A 62 5.38 10.73 -7.35
N ALA A 63 5.31 10.13 -8.55
CA ALA A 63 4.43 10.49 -9.65
C ALA A 63 3.23 9.53 -9.86
N GLN A 64 2.81 8.70 -8.90
CA GLN A 64 1.63 7.82 -9.03
C GLN A 64 0.49 8.24 -8.12
N VAL A 65 -0.73 8.21 -8.68
CA VAL A 65 -1.98 8.59 -8.00
C VAL A 65 -2.63 7.34 -7.44
N ILE A 66 -3.09 7.39 -6.19
CA ILE A 66 -3.96 6.35 -5.62
C ILE A 66 -5.38 6.61 -6.13
N LEU A 67 -5.87 5.75 -7.02
CA LEU A 67 -7.18 5.91 -7.65
C LEU A 67 -8.32 5.54 -6.69
N HIS A 68 -8.16 4.43 -5.97
CA HIS A 68 -9.09 3.99 -4.92
C HIS A 68 -8.42 2.91 -4.06
N SER A 69 -8.96 2.68 -2.87
CA SER A 69 -8.57 1.56 -2.02
C SER A 69 -9.66 0.51 -1.99
N GLN A 70 -9.32 -0.72 -2.35
CA GLN A 70 -10.23 -1.85 -2.22
C GLN A 70 -10.02 -2.53 -0.88
N PHE A 71 -11.09 -2.68 -0.11
CA PHE A 71 -11.08 -3.42 1.14
C PHE A 71 -11.33 -4.90 0.86
N TRP A 72 -10.54 -5.75 1.52
CA TRP A 72 -10.65 -7.20 1.40
C TRP A 72 -10.77 -7.81 2.79
N ARG A 73 -11.76 -8.68 2.97
CA ARG A 73 -11.87 -9.54 4.14
C ARG A 73 -11.35 -10.93 3.80
N VAL A 74 -10.52 -11.48 4.68
CA VAL A 74 -10.14 -12.88 4.68
C VAL A 74 -11.10 -13.62 5.61
N ASP A 75 -11.72 -14.70 5.15
CA ASP A 75 -12.48 -15.60 6.02
C ASP A 75 -12.35 -17.03 5.51
N ALA A 76 -12.03 -17.95 6.42
CA ALA A 76 -11.82 -19.37 6.14
C ALA A 76 -10.88 -19.64 4.94
N GLY A 77 -9.81 -18.84 4.81
CA GLY A 77 -8.82 -18.95 3.72
C GLY A 77 -9.30 -18.45 2.36
N ARG A 78 -10.35 -17.62 2.32
CA ARG A 78 -10.85 -16.97 1.10
C ARG A 78 -10.88 -15.46 1.27
N THR A 79 -10.59 -14.75 0.18
CA THR A 79 -10.65 -13.29 0.10
C THR A 79 -11.98 -12.85 -0.50
N TYR A 80 -12.63 -11.89 0.15
CA TYR A 80 -13.90 -11.30 -0.30
C TYR A 80 -13.75 -9.79 -0.37
N GLY A 81 -14.17 -9.20 -1.49
CA GLY A 81 -14.23 -7.75 -1.62
C GLY A 81 -15.27 -7.18 -0.68
N VAL A 82 -14.87 -6.24 0.17
CA VAL A 82 -15.77 -5.44 1.00
C VAL A 82 -16.06 -4.18 0.21
N SER A 83 -17.31 -4.05 -0.23
CA SER A 83 -17.80 -2.82 -0.83
C SER A 83 -18.24 -1.87 0.29
N ASP A 84 -17.91 -0.59 0.13
CA ASP A 84 -18.47 0.54 0.88
C ASP A 84 -17.80 0.84 2.24
N THR A 85 -16.84 1.78 2.22
CA THR A 85 -16.41 2.53 3.41
C THR A 85 -17.19 3.83 3.60
N GLY A 86 -18.11 4.17 2.69
CA GLY A 86 -18.86 5.43 2.74
C GLY A 86 -18.05 6.68 2.39
N LEU A 87 -16.84 6.52 1.82
CA LEU A 87 -15.97 7.62 1.41
C LEU A 87 -16.17 7.93 -0.09
N ASP A 88 -17.19 8.74 -0.40
CA ASP A 88 -17.43 9.28 -1.75
C ASP A 88 -16.49 10.47 -2.04
N TRP A 89 -15.17 10.26 -2.05
CA TRP A 89 -14.22 11.29 -2.43
C TRP A 89 -13.91 11.25 -3.93
N GLU A 90 -13.91 12.41 -4.58
CA GLU A 90 -13.64 12.56 -6.02
C GLU A 90 -12.41 13.46 -6.19
N LEU A 91 -11.35 12.94 -6.81
CA LEU A 91 -10.17 13.72 -7.15
C LEU A 91 -10.50 14.77 -8.22
N ASP A 92 -9.97 16.00 -8.07
CA ASP A 92 -10.09 17.02 -9.11
C ASP A 92 -9.14 16.68 -10.28
N TRP A 93 -9.61 15.87 -11.21
CA TRP A 93 -8.88 15.47 -12.42
C TRP A 93 -8.46 16.63 -13.33
N THR A 94 -8.89 17.87 -13.05
CA THR A 94 -8.43 19.06 -13.76
C THR A 94 -7.14 19.66 -13.17
N ALA A 95 -6.74 19.23 -11.97
CA ALA A 95 -5.53 19.66 -11.31
C ALA A 95 -4.26 19.10 -11.98
N PRO A 96 -3.09 19.75 -11.78
CA PRO A 96 -1.81 19.20 -12.20
C PRO A 96 -1.56 17.81 -11.59
N TRP A 97 -0.87 16.94 -12.33
CA TRP A 97 -0.61 15.56 -11.92
C TRP A 97 0.06 15.44 -10.54
N GLU A 98 1.04 16.31 -10.25
CA GLU A 98 1.70 16.38 -8.94
C GLU A 98 0.69 16.65 -7.81
N HIS A 99 -0.33 17.48 -8.06
CA HIS A 99 -1.38 17.79 -7.10
C HIS A 99 -2.33 16.60 -6.88
N LEU A 100 -2.65 15.86 -7.94
CA LEU A 100 -3.44 14.62 -7.85
C LEU A 100 -2.71 13.55 -7.02
N VAL A 101 -1.38 13.44 -7.17
CA VAL A 101 -0.57 12.51 -6.37
C VAL A 101 -0.62 12.89 -4.90
N GLU A 102 -0.35 14.17 -4.58
CA GLU A 102 -0.43 14.68 -3.21
C GLU A 102 -1.83 14.50 -2.60
N GLU A 103 -2.88 14.87 -3.33
CA GLU A 103 -4.27 14.78 -2.88
C GLU A 103 -4.69 13.33 -2.63
N SER A 104 -4.33 12.41 -3.53
CA SER A 104 -4.63 10.98 -3.35
C SER A 104 -3.93 10.36 -2.13
N ARG A 105 -2.71 10.81 -1.81
CA ARG A 105 -1.97 10.38 -0.62
C ARG A 105 -2.59 10.94 0.67
N VAL A 106 -2.99 12.20 0.67
CA VAL A 106 -3.67 12.84 1.82
C VAL A 106 -5.01 12.17 2.10
N TRP A 107 -5.71 11.69 1.08
CA TRP A 107 -6.97 10.95 1.21
C TRP A 107 -6.80 9.49 1.66
N SER A 108 -5.80 8.78 1.12
CA SER A 108 -5.58 7.37 1.41
C SER A 108 -5.23 7.10 2.88
N LEU A 109 -4.57 8.06 3.55
CA LEU A 109 -4.14 7.92 4.93
C LEU A 109 -5.32 7.85 5.95
N PRO A 110 -6.33 8.75 5.91
CA PRO A 110 -7.56 8.60 6.67
C PRO A 110 -8.34 7.32 6.34
N GLU A 111 -8.43 6.94 5.06
CA GLU A 111 -9.17 5.76 4.62
C GLU A 111 -8.57 4.45 5.17
N ALA A 112 -7.23 4.35 5.20
CA ALA A 112 -6.54 3.26 5.87
C ALA A 112 -6.76 3.26 7.40
N SER A 113 -6.93 4.43 8.02
CA SER A 113 -7.20 4.56 9.46
C SER A 113 -8.65 4.28 9.85
N GLU A 114 -9.61 4.50 8.95
CA GLU A 114 -11.04 4.22 9.16
C GLU A 114 -11.47 2.84 8.66
N ALA A 115 -10.53 2.09 8.07
CA ALA A 115 -10.71 0.70 7.70
C ALA A 115 -11.40 -0.07 8.85
N PRO A 116 -12.45 -0.86 8.57
CA PRO A 116 -13.17 -1.58 9.61
C PRO A 116 -12.19 -2.46 10.40
N VAL A 117 -11.92 -2.06 11.64
CA VAL A 117 -10.94 -2.70 12.51
C VAL A 117 -11.42 -4.10 12.85
N GLY A 118 -10.72 -5.10 12.33
CA GLY A 118 -10.91 -6.52 12.60
C GLY A 118 -9.72 -7.31 12.05
N ASP A 119 -9.37 -8.41 12.72
CA ASP A 119 -8.11 -9.15 12.50
C ASP A 119 -7.93 -9.72 11.07
N ASP A 120 -8.98 -9.70 10.24
CA ASP A 120 -8.98 -10.30 8.90
C ASP A 120 -9.30 -9.31 7.77
N ILE A 121 -9.17 -8.00 7.96
CA ILE A 121 -9.40 -7.01 6.89
C ILE A 121 -8.09 -6.34 6.50
N PHE A 122 -7.77 -6.34 5.20
CA PHE A 122 -6.66 -5.58 4.63
C PHE A 122 -7.13 -4.65 3.52
N VAL A 123 -6.32 -3.63 3.25
CA VAL A 123 -6.57 -2.59 2.25
C VAL A 123 -5.59 -2.77 1.10
N ALA A 124 -6.09 -2.75 -0.14
CA ALA A 124 -5.28 -2.82 -1.34
C ALA A 124 -5.49 -1.53 -2.16
N PRO A 125 -4.54 -0.57 -2.13
CA PRO A 125 -4.61 0.61 -2.98
C PRO A 125 -4.38 0.25 -4.45
N THR A 126 -5.15 0.89 -5.33
CA THR A 126 -4.94 0.84 -6.77
C THR A 126 -4.21 2.09 -7.21
N TRP A 127 -3.04 1.91 -7.82
CA TRP A 127 -2.19 2.99 -8.33
C TRP A 127 -2.40 3.17 -9.82
N ILE A 128 -2.35 4.42 -10.27
CA ILE A 128 -2.25 4.76 -11.69
C ILE A 128 -1.11 5.75 -11.90
N ASP A 129 -0.41 5.62 -13.03
CA ASP A 129 0.52 6.63 -13.52
C ASP A 129 -0.11 7.45 -14.66
N ARG A 130 0.61 8.48 -15.12
CA ARG A 130 0.12 9.39 -16.17
C ARG A 130 -0.10 8.66 -17.52
N THR A 131 0.64 7.60 -17.78
CA THR A 131 0.55 6.80 -19.00
C THR A 131 -0.66 5.89 -19.01
N ASP A 132 -1.19 5.50 -17.84
CA ASP A 132 -2.45 4.73 -17.75
C ASP A 132 -3.66 5.51 -18.29
N LEU A 133 -3.67 6.85 -18.12
CA LEU A 133 -4.72 7.72 -18.65
C LEU A 133 -4.53 8.04 -20.15
N HIS A 134 -3.29 7.99 -20.62
CA HIS A 134 -2.91 8.29 -22.00
C HIS A 134 -1.92 7.25 -22.51
N PRO A 135 -2.39 6.01 -22.79
CA PRO A 135 -1.50 4.98 -23.29
C PRO A 135 -0.89 5.43 -24.61
N GLU A 136 0.44 5.39 -24.71
CA GLU A 136 1.15 5.64 -25.97
C GLU A 136 0.62 4.67 -27.02
N ARG A 137 0.20 5.22 -28.16
CA ARG A 137 -0.57 4.51 -29.20
C ARG A 137 0.30 3.68 -30.12
#